data_AF-A0ABD5KYW1-F1
#
_entry.id   AF-A0ABD5KYW1-F1
#
_cell.length_a   1.000
_cell.length_b   1.000
_cell.length_c   1.000
_cell.angle_alpha   90.00
_cell.angle_beta   90.00
_cell.angle_gamma   90.00
#
_symmetry.space_group_name_H-M   'P 1'
#
loop_
_entity.id
_entity.type
_entity.pdbx_description
1 polymer ?
#
loop_
_entity_poly.entity_id
_entity_poly.type
_entity_poly.pdbx_seq_one_letter_code
_entity_poly.pdbx_strand_id
1 'polypeptide(L)'
;MSLREELRAQEYEERTKPRGFVYFTDADGQVVAKTCRECGELKYAKNYHYKSDGFGHLGPYCKVCISIRDRDYYIENRERVKRVKNAYYHRKRAEQLSFNLFENNE
;
A
#
# COMPACT_ATOMS: atom_id res chain seq x y z
N MET A 1 20.35 -2.07 18.35
CA MET A 1 19.92 -3.37 17.81
C MET A 1 19.37 -3.11 16.43
N SER A 2 19.83 -3.85 15.43
CA SER A 2 19.22 -3.81 14.09
C SER A 2 17.94 -4.65 14.08
N LEU A 3 16.98 -4.31 13.21
CA LEU A 3 15.75 -5.10 13.06
C LEU A 3 16.05 -6.59 12.79
N ARG A 4 17.11 -6.88 12.04
CA ARG A 4 17.51 -8.25 11.74
C ARG A 4 17.95 -9.01 13.00
N GLU A 5 18.67 -8.35 13.91
CA GLU A 5 19.05 -8.92 15.21
C GLU A 5 17.83 -9.17 16.09
N GLU A 6 16.90 -8.21 16.14
CA GLU A 6 15.65 -8.33 16.91
C GLU A 6 14.79 -9.51 16.45
N LEU A 7 14.69 -9.72 15.14
CA LEU A 7 13.94 -10.84 14.57
C LEU A 7 14.59 -12.19 14.87
N ARG A 8 15.93 -12.27 14.83
CA ARG A 8 16.66 -13.49 15.20
C ARG A 8 16.54 -13.80 16.69
N ALA A 9 16.55 -12.78 17.55
CA ALA A 9 16.35 -12.94 18.99
C ALA A 9 14.94 -13.43 19.34
N GLN A 10 13.96 -13.19 18.46
CA GLN A 10 12.59 -13.72 18.55
C GLN A 10 12.43 -15.09 17.88
N GLU A 11 13.54 -15.74 17.51
CA GLU A 11 13.58 -17.07 16.87
C GLU A 11 12.84 -17.16 15.52
N TYR A 12 12.66 -16.02 14.83
CA TYR A 12 12.12 -16.05 13.47
C TYR A 12 13.14 -16.61 12.47
N GLU A 13 12.66 -17.43 11.53
CA GLU A 13 13.50 -18.05 10.52
C GLU A 13 13.85 -17.04 9.42
N GLU A 14 15.14 -16.78 9.24
CA GLU A 14 15.61 -15.93 8.15
C GLU A 14 15.74 -16.73 6.85
N ARG A 15 15.12 -16.24 5.78
CA ARG A 15 15.18 -16.83 4.45
C ARG A 15 15.61 -15.79 3.42
N THR A 16 16.31 -16.27 2.39
CA THR A 16 16.79 -15.43 1.28
C THR A 16 16.33 -16.00 -0.05
N LYS A 17 15.77 -15.15 -0.92
CA LYS A 17 15.46 -15.46 -2.32
C LYS A 17 16.56 -14.96 -3.26
N PRO A 18 16.60 -15.41 -4.52
CA PRO A 18 17.52 -14.89 -5.52
C PRO A 18 17.51 -13.36 -5.60
N ARG A 19 18.67 -12.77 -5.94
CA ARG A 19 18.91 -11.31 -5.95
C ARG A 19 18.90 -10.64 -4.57
N GLY A 20 19.17 -11.41 -3.50
CA GLY A 20 19.39 -10.86 -2.16
C GLY A 20 18.12 -10.41 -1.43
N PHE A 21 16.94 -10.88 -1.85
CA PHE A 21 15.69 -10.57 -1.17
C PHE A 21 15.59 -11.35 0.15
N VAL A 22 15.73 -10.64 1.28
CA VAL A 22 15.66 -11.23 2.62
C VAL A 22 14.25 -11.09 3.18
N TYR A 23 13.78 -12.14 3.86
CA TYR A 23 12.51 -12.15 4.57
C TYR A 23 12.58 -13.09 5.77
N PHE A 24 11.67 -12.88 6.72
CA PHE A 24 11.57 -13.66 7.94
C PHE A 24 10.19 -14.30 8.02
N THR A 25 10.14 -15.53 8.51
CA THR A 25 8.90 -16.26 8.76
C THR A 25 8.77 -16.69 10.22
N ASP A 26 7.55 -16.78 10.71
CA ASP A 26 7.23 -17.43 11.99
C ASP A 26 7.14 -18.96 11.88
N ALA A 27 6.84 -19.61 13.01
CA ALA A 27 6.71 -21.06 13.10
C ALA A 27 5.59 -21.61 12.20
N ASP A 28 4.57 -20.81 11.90
CA ASP A 28 3.46 -21.16 11.01
C ASP A 28 3.82 -20.90 9.52
N GLY A 29 5.02 -20.39 9.25
CA GLY A 29 5.50 -20.04 7.91
C GLY A 29 4.96 -18.71 7.38
N GLN A 30 4.29 -17.91 8.21
CA GLN A 30 3.78 -16.60 7.84
C GLN A 30 4.90 -15.55 7.84
N VAL A 31 4.90 -14.67 6.82
CA VAL A 31 5.95 -13.67 6.63
C VAL A 31 5.77 -12.53 7.64
N VAL A 32 6.70 -12.43 8.60
CA VAL A 32 6.67 -11.40 9.65
C VAL A 32 7.46 -10.14 9.29
N ALA A 33 8.46 -10.26 8.41
CA ALA A 33 9.24 -9.13 7.91
C ALA A 33 9.80 -9.45 6.53
N LYS A 34 10.00 -8.41 5.71
CA LYS A 34 10.62 -8.56 4.40
C LYS A 34 11.30 -7.28 3.93
N THR A 35 12.24 -7.43 3.00
CA THR A 35 12.89 -6.32 2.33
C THR A 35 11.94 -5.60 1.36
N CYS A 36 11.93 -4.27 1.43
CA CYS A 36 11.18 -3.43 0.49
C CYS A 36 11.86 -3.44 -0.87
N ARG A 37 11.10 -3.64 -1.96
CA ARG A 37 11.68 -3.63 -3.31
C ARG A 37 12.10 -2.26 -3.82
N GLU A 38 11.63 -1.19 -3.18
CA GLU A 38 11.95 0.19 -3.57
C GLU A 38 13.19 0.69 -2.80
N CYS A 39 13.10 0.76 -1.47
CA CYS A 39 14.19 1.30 -0.65
C CYS A 39 15.23 0.26 -0.19
N GLY A 40 15.02 -1.04 -0.42
CA GLY A 40 15.96 -2.09 -0.04
C GLY A 40 16.05 -2.38 1.47
N GLU A 41 15.29 -1.67 2.31
CA GLU A 41 15.32 -1.87 3.76
C GLU A 41 14.46 -3.06 4.21
N LEU A 42 14.95 -3.80 5.20
CA LEU A 42 14.17 -4.80 5.93
C LEU A 42 13.13 -4.08 6.82
N LYS A 43 11.86 -4.48 6.71
CA LYS A 43 10.77 -3.91 7.52
C LYS A 43 9.77 -5.00 7.93
N TYR A 44 9.13 -4.81 9.08
CA TYR A 44 8.01 -5.65 9.51
C TYR A 44 6.85 -5.67 8.51
N ALA A 45 6.09 -6.77 8.48
CA ALA A 45 4.90 -6.97 7.65
C ALA A 45 3.87 -5.84 7.80
N LYS A 46 3.67 -5.31 9.03
CA LYS A 46 2.77 -4.19 9.32
C LYS A 46 3.09 -2.90 8.54
N ASN A 47 4.33 -2.76 8.04
CA ASN A 47 4.76 -1.62 7.24
C ASN A 47 4.46 -1.77 5.74
N TYR A 48 3.73 -2.82 5.35
CA TYR A 48 3.26 -3.06 3.98
C TYR A 48 1.73 -3.05 3.95
N HIS A 49 1.17 -2.76 2.78
CA HIS A 49 -0.27 -2.95 2.55
C HIS A 49 -0.56 -4.42 2.27
N TYR A 50 -1.73 -4.88 2.71
CA TYR A 50 -2.24 -6.20 2.34
C TYR A 50 -2.48 -6.27 0.83
N LYS A 51 -2.10 -7.40 0.23
CA LYS A 51 -2.35 -7.69 -1.18
C LYS A 51 -2.54 -9.20 -1.33
N SER A 52 -3.71 -9.65 -1.77
CA SER A 52 -4.06 -11.09 -1.82
C SER A 52 -3.08 -11.91 -2.65
N ASP A 53 -2.63 -11.38 -3.79
CA ASP A 53 -1.66 -11.98 -4.72
C ASP A 53 -0.19 -11.65 -4.38
N GLY A 54 0.07 -10.94 -3.28
CA GLY A 54 1.39 -10.52 -2.86
C GLY A 54 2.18 -11.61 -2.14
N PHE A 55 3.51 -11.53 -2.19
CA PHE A 55 4.38 -12.40 -1.38
C PHE A 55 4.11 -12.18 0.11
N GLY A 56 3.64 -13.24 0.79
CA GLY A 56 3.19 -13.18 2.19
C GLY A 56 1.89 -12.41 2.38
N HIS A 57 1.07 -12.27 1.33
CA HIS A 57 -0.08 -11.37 1.26
C HIS A 57 0.26 -9.88 1.48
N LEU A 58 1.50 -9.50 1.14
CA LEU A 58 2.00 -8.13 1.31
C LEU A 58 2.40 -7.53 -0.05
N GLY A 59 2.10 -6.25 -0.23
CA GLY A 59 2.57 -5.46 -1.35
C GLY A 59 4.10 -5.45 -1.47
N PRO A 60 4.67 -5.22 -2.67
CA PRO A 60 6.11 -5.25 -2.90
C PRO A 60 6.86 -4.07 -2.25
N TYR A 61 6.15 -2.98 -1.98
CA TYR A 61 6.70 -1.71 -1.48
C TYR A 61 6.13 -1.39 -0.10
N CYS A 62 6.96 -0.79 0.75
CA CYS A 62 6.51 -0.34 2.05
C CYS A 62 5.54 0.86 1.93
N LYS A 63 4.73 1.06 2.96
CA LYS A 63 3.76 2.16 3.07
C LYS A 63 4.38 3.54 2.80
N VAL A 64 5.62 3.75 3.27
CA VAL A 64 6.35 5.01 3.08
C VAL A 64 6.68 5.23 1.60
N CYS A 65 7.26 4.23 0.93
CA CYS A 65 7.59 4.31 -0.49
C CYS A 65 6.34 4.54 -1.36
N ILE A 66 5.23 3.87 -1.02
CA ILE A 66 3.93 4.09 -1.70
C ILE A 66 3.45 5.52 -1.46
N SER A 67 3.50 6.01 -0.22
CA SER A 67 3.08 7.39 0.09
C SER A 67 3.90 8.44 -0.66
N ILE A 68 5.22 8.24 -0.81
CA ILE A 68 6.08 9.14 -1.59
C ILE A 68 5.67 9.11 -3.06
N ARG A 69 5.58 7.91 -3.64
CA ARG A 69 5.18 7.72 -5.04
C ARG A 69 3.82 8.33 -5.34
N ASP A 70 2.84 8.14 -4.45
CA ASP A 70 1.50 8.68 -4.63
C ASP A 70 1.52 10.22 -4.55
N ARG A 71 2.27 10.79 -3.61
CA ARG A 71 2.46 12.25 -3.50
C ARG A 71 3.08 12.80 -4.78
N ASP A 72 4.14 12.18 -5.27
CA ASP A 72 4.87 12.65 -6.45
C ASP A 72 3.98 12.53 -7.70
N TYR A 73 3.20 11.45 -7.83
CA TYR A 73 2.17 11.33 -8.87
C TYR A 73 1.16 12.48 -8.84
N TYR A 74 0.66 12.86 -7.65
CA TYR A 74 -0.27 13.98 -7.50
C TYR A 74 0.35 15.33 -7.89
N ILE A 75 1.62 15.54 -7.58
CA ILE A 75 2.35 16.76 -7.92
C ILE A 75 2.53 16.85 -9.44
N GLU A 76 3.04 15.80 -10.07
CA GLU A 76 3.30 15.74 -11.51
C GLU A 76 2.02 15.81 -12.35
N ASN A 77 0.93 15.21 -11.85
CA ASN A 77 -0.33 15.08 -12.58
C ASN A 77 -1.41 16.03 -12.06
N ARG A 78 -1.03 17.11 -11.37
CA ARG A 78 -1.96 18.00 -10.65
C ARG A 78 -3.15 18.45 -11.50
N GLU A 79 -2.91 18.91 -12.72
CA GLU A 79 -3.97 19.37 -13.64
C GLU A 79 -4.87 18.23 -14.13
N ARG A 80 -4.29 17.06 -14.42
CA ARG A 80 -5.07 15.87 -14.78
C ARG A 80 -5.96 15.44 -13.63
N VAL A 81 -5.42 15.34 -12.42
CA VAL A 81 -6.18 14.96 -11.22
C VAL A 81 -7.30 15.96 -10.94
N LYS A 82 -7.04 17.27 -11.07
CA LYS A 82 -8.06 18.32 -10.89
C LYS A 82 -9.21 18.16 -11.88
N ARG A 83 -8.91 17.94 -13.17
CA ARG A 83 -9.94 17.69 -14.21
C ARG A 83 -10.81 16.48 -13.89
N VAL A 84 -10.19 15.35 -13.51
CA VAL A 84 -10.91 14.12 -13.16
C VAL A 84 -11.79 14.31 -11.92
N LYS A 85 -11.27 14.98 -10.88
CA LYS A 85 -12.05 15.28 -9.66
C LYS A 85 -13.23 16.20 -9.96
N ASN A 86 -13.04 17.25 -10.75
CA ASN A 86 -14.13 18.15 -11.15
C ASN A 86 -15.23 17.38 -11.91
N ALA A 87 -14.87 16.56 -12.89
CA ALA A 87 -15.82 15.74 -13.64
C ALA A 87 -16.61 14.76 -12.75
N TYR A 88 -15.97 14.20 -11.72
CA TYR A 88 -16.66 13.38 -10.72
C TYR A 88 -17.70 14.20 -9.91
N TYR A 89 -17.30 15.35 -9.37
CA TYR A 89 -18.21 16.19 -8.57
C TYR A 89 -19.38 16.75 -9.39
N HIS A 90 -19.16 17.12 -10.65
CA HIS A 90 -20.25 17.56 -11.53
C HIS A 90 -21.27 16.45 -11.78
N ARG A 91 -20.83 15.21 -12.00
CA ARG A 91 -21.73 14.04 -12.13
C ARG A 91 -22.51 13.78 -10.86
N LYS A 92 -21.83 13.70 -9.71
CA LYS A 92 -22.47 13.45 -8.41
C LYS A 92 -23.50 14.53 -8.05
N ARG A 93 -23.20 15.80 -8.35
CA ARG A 93 -24.14 16.91 -8.12
C ARG A 93 -25.36 16.81 -9.03
N ALA A 94 -25.19 16.42 -10.29
CA ALA A 94 -26.30 16.20 -11.21
C ALA A 94 -27.20 15.04 -10.76
N GLU A 95 -26.61 13.94 -10.29
CA GLU A 95 -27.33 12.80 -9.70
C GLU A 95 -28.15 13.24 -8.48
N GLN A 96 -27.55 13.95 -7.53
CA GLN A 96 -28.26 14.49 -6.36
C GLN A 96 -29.39 15.45 -6.74
N LEU A 97 -29.16 16.36 -7.70
CA LEU A 97 -30.20 17.26 -8.18
C LEU A 97 -31.35 16.49 -8.83
N SER A 98 -31.02 15.47 -9.63
CA SER A 98 -32.03 14.63 -10.27
C SER A 98 -32.87 13.89 -9.23
N PHE A 99 -32.23 13.29 -8.23
CA PHE A 99 -32.89 12.59 -7.13
C PHE A 99 -33.82 13.52 -6.35
N ASN A 100 -33.36 14.72 -5.99
CA ASN A 100 -34.17 15.72 -5.29
C ASN A 100 -35.35 16.23 -6.14
N LEU A 101 -35.23 16.27 -7.47
CA LEU A 101 -36.34 16.65 -8.36
C LEU A 101 -37.44 15.58 -8.45
N PHE A 102 -37.11 14.31 -8.20
CA PHE A 102 -38.08 13.22 -8.18
C PHE A 102 -38.73 13.01 -6.81
N GLU A 103 -38.05 13.31 -5.69
CA GLU A 103 -38.65 13.25 -4.34
C GLU A 103 -39.58 14.42 -4.00
N ASN A 104 -39.41 15.60 -4.61
CA ASN A 104 -40.27 16.77 -4.33
C ASN A 104 -41.55 16.83 -5.19
N ASN A 105 -41.92 15.72 -5.85
CA ASN A 105 -43.12 15.61 -6.69
C ASN A 105 -44.15 14.57 -6.18
N GLU A 106 -44.00 14.07 -4.94
CA GLU A 106 -45.04 13.34 -4.17
C GLU A 106 -45.65 14.24 -3.10
#